data_AF-A0A4Q0Z8N7-F1
#
_entry.id   AF-A0A4Q0Z8N7-F1
#
_cell.length_a   1.000
_cell.length_b   1.000
_cell.length_c   1.000
_cell.angle_alpha   90.00
_cell.angle_beta   90.00
_cell.angle_gamma   90.00
#
_symmetry.space_group_name_H-M   'P 1'
#
loop_
_entity.id
_entity.type
_entity.pdbx_description
1 polymer ?
#
loop_
_entity_poly.entity_id
_entity_poly.type
_entity_poly.pdbx_seq_one_letter_code
_entity_poly.pdbx_strand_id
1 'polypeptide(L)'
;MNNLSFVLIIFLILIMIFLLTLFLLKIKNIKKGLGSYHKEDTKKYINIRLINLPPSFESLSNNTLREESKELFEIFKLLDYKNKYEEYEKKSWHSWQISFLIAMYKRDIELFLPNCNDVFHEEILNDSLENLQISLKQIIEKYKKEVQKDKSKDFLCKHLIWEGKEVERLMYYLYKYKNTSKDKL
;
A
#
# COMPACT_ATOMS: atom_id res chain seq x y z
N MET A 1 14.50 34.84 47.45
CA MET A 1 13.96 33.56 46.96
C MET A 1 14.21 32.52 48.03
N ASN A 2 13.18 31.85 48.53
CA ASN A 2 13.34 30.84 49.58
C ASN A 2 14.13 29.66 49.01
N ASN A 3 15.01 29.03 49.80
CA ASN A 3 15.74 27.84 49.41
C ASN A 3 14.81 26.76 48.83
N LEU A 4 13.57 26.69 49.35
CA LEU A 4 12.52 25.82 48.84
C LEU A 4 12.06 26.17 47.41
N SER A 5 11.90 27.47 47.11
CA SER A 5 11.53 27.95 45.77
C SER A 5 12.66 27.68 44.75
N PHE A 6 13.92 27.79 45.18
CA PHE A 6 15.07 27.49 44.34
C PHE A 6 15.17 26.00 44.01
N VAL A 7 14.94 25.12 45.00
CA VAL A 7 14.88 23.66 44.79
C VAL A 7 13.75 23.26 43.84
N LEU A 8 12.58 23.88 43.96
CA LEU A 8 11.44 23.65 43.05
C LEU A 8 11.74 24.03 41.60
N ILE A 9 12.45 25.14 41.37
CA ILE A 9 12.84 25.58 40.03
C ILE A 9 13.84 24.60 39.41
N ILE A 10 14.83 24.14 40.18
CA ILE A 10 15.81 23.14 39.72
C ILE A 10 15.10 21.83 39.36
N PHE A 11 14.14 21.40 40.17
CA PHE A 11 13.37 20.19 39.93
C PHE A 11 12.51 20.28 38.65
N LEU A 12 11.87 21.43 38.40
CA LEU A 12 11.13 21.69 37.16
C LEU A 12 12.02 21.65 35.92
N ILE A 13 13.24 22.20 36.00
CA ILE A 13 14.21 22.16 34.90
C ILE A 13 14.63 20.71 34.60
N LEU A 14 14.86 19.90 35.64
CA LEU A 14 15.20 18.48 35.48
C LEU A 14 14.07 17.68 34.80
N ILE A 15 12.82 17.94 35.18
CA ILE A 15 11.64 17.32 34.52
C ILE A 15 11.56 17.73 33.05
N MET A 16 11.80 19.01 32.75
CA MET A 16 11.75 19.49 31.36
C MET A 16 12.82 18.82 30.49
N ILE A 17 14.05 18.67 31.03
CA ILE A 17 15.14 17.94 30.35
C ILE A 17 14.75 16.48 30.13
N PHE A 18 14.16 15.82 31.14
CA PHE A 18 13.71 14.43 31.03
C PHE A 18 12.60 14.24 29.97
N LEU A 19 11.64 15.15 29.90
CA LEU A 19 10.61 15.12 28.85
C LEU A 19 11.21 15.33 27.45
N LEU A 20 12.22 16.20 27.34
CA LEU A 20 12.95 16.43 26.10
C LEU A 20 13.69 15.17 25.62
N THR A 21 14.32 14.42 26.53
CA THR A 21 15.00 13.16 26.15
C THR A 21 14.02 12.08 25.70
N LEU A 22 12.85 11.96 26.36
CA LEU A 22 11.77 11.06 25.92
C LEU A 22 11.21 11.45 24.54
N PHE A 23 11.02 12.75 24.30
CA PHE A 23 10.56 13.27 23.01
C PHE A 23 11.58 12.98 21.89
N LEU A 24 12.88 13.19 22.15
CA LEU A 24 13.96 12.86 21.22
C LEU A 24 14.07 11.35 20.97
N LEU A 25 13.82 10.50 21.98
CA LEU A 25 13.75 9.04 21.80
C LEU A 25 12.55 8.63 20.94
N LYS A 26 11.40 9.28 21.07
CA LYS A 26 10.21 9.06 20.22
C LYS A 26 10.50 9.49 18.77
N ILE A 27 11.12 10.65 18.55
CA ILE A 27 11.57 11.08 17.22
C ILE A 27 12.62 10.11 16.66
N LYS A 28 13.55 9.60 17.49
CA LYS A 28 14.54 8.61 17.06
C LYS A 28 13.91 7.26 16.73
N ASN A 29 12.83 6.86 17.40
CA ASN A 29 12.07 5.65 17.07
C ASN A 29 11.21 5.85 15.81
N ILE A 30 10.66 7.04 15.59
CA ILE A 30 10.01 7.42 14.32
C ILE A 30 11.06 7.47 13.19
N LYS A 31 12.25 8.04 13.43
CA LYS A 31 13.39 8.05 12.49
C LYS A 31 14.11 6.71 12.36
N LYS A 32 13.94 5.77 13.29
CA LYS A 32 14.34 4.36 13.14
C LYS A 32 13.28 3.53 12.42
N GLY A 33 12.03 3.99 12.39
CA GLY A 33 11.01 3.56 11.42
C GLY A 33 11.19 4.21 10.03
N LEU A 34 11.90 5.34 9.95
CA LEU A 34 12.46 5.94 8.73
C LEU A 34 13.98 5.72 8.63
N GLY A 35 14.46 4.60 9.18
CA GLY A 35 15.87 4.24 9.16
C GLY A 35 16.29 3.88 7.74
N SER A 36 17.12 4.73 7.14
CA SER A 36 18.11 4.40 6.11
C SER A 36 17.71 3.20 5.25
N TYR A 37 17.01 3.45 4.14
CA TYR A 37 17.14 2.55 2.99
C TYR A 37 18.65 2.47 2.70
N HIS A 38 19.26 1.38 3.15
CA HIS A 38 20.47 0.91 2.52
C HIS A 38 20.19 1.00 1.03
N LYS A 39 21.02 1.76 0.31
CA LYS A 39 21.25 1.50 -1.10
C LYS A 39 21.86 0.09 -1.18
N GLU A 40 21.04 -0.92 -0.92
CA GLU A 40 21.22 -2.19 -1.60
C GLU A 40 20.92 -1.86 -3.04
N ASP A 41 22.01 -1.66 -3.76
CA ASP A 41 22.04 -1.60 -5.20
C ASP A 41 21.60 -2.98 -5.72
N THR A 42 20.29 -3.22 -5.72
CA THR A 42 19.67 -4.16 -6.64
C THR A 42 18.35 -3.56 -7.07
N LYS A 43 18.28 -3.16 -8.34
CA LYS A 43 17.08 -3.27 -9.19
C LYS A 43 16.59 -4.72 -9.16
N LYS A 44 16.14 -5.22 -8.01
CA LYS A 44 15.52 -6.52 -7.90
C LYS A 44 14.08 -6.31 -8.33
N TYR A 45 13.87 -6.31 -9.65
CA TYR A 45 12.56 -6.36 -10.25
C TYR A 45 11.75 -7.42 -9.52
N ILE A 46 10.55 -7.06 -9.08
CA ILE A 46 9.62 -8.03 -8.48
C ILE A 46 9.41 -9.12 -9.53
N ASN A 47 9.90 -10.32 -9.26
CA ASN A 47 9.62 -11.45 -10.14
C ASN A 47 8.17 -11.88 -9.88
N ILE A 48 7.25 -11.17 -10.54
CA ILE A 48 5.80 -11.37 -10.44
C ILE A 48 5.38 -12.80 -10.82
N ARG A 49 6.19 -13.47 -11.65
CA ARG A 49 5.95 -14.87 -12.05
C ARG A 49 5.99 -15.81 -10.84
N LEU A 50 6.72 -15.47 -9.78
CA LEU A 50 6.83 -16.27 -8.55
C LEU A 50 5.67 -16.08 -7.57
N ILE A 51 4.71 -15.18 -7.87
CA ILE A 51 3.52 -15.05 -7.02
C ILE A 51 2.57 -16.19 -7.34
N ASN A 52 2.29 -17.01 -6.34
CA ASN A 52 1.26 -18.04 -6.45
C ASN A 52 -0.10 -17.43 -6.15
N LEU A 53 -1.06 -17.66 -7.04
CA LEU A 53 -2.45 -17.26 -6.85
C LEU A 53 -3.26 -18.44 -6.30
N PRO A 54 -4.45 -18.20 -5.73
CA PRO A 54 -5.36 -19.30 -5.42
C PRO A 54 -5.67 -20.09 -6.70
N PRO A 55 -5.79 -21.44 -6.64
CA PRO A 55 -5.98 -22.27 -7.83
C PRO A 55 -7.16 -21.84 -8.71
N SER A 56 -8.22 -21.31 -8.09
CA SER A 56 -9.38 -20.76 -8.79
C SER A 56 -9.04 -19.63 -9.75
N PHE A 57 -7.98 -18.85 -9.49
CA PHE A 57 -7.52 -17.77 -10.36
C PHE A 57 -6.62 -18.25 -11.49
N GLU A 58 -6.03 -19.44 -11.40
CA GLU A 58 -5.21 -19.98 -12.49
C GLU A 58 -6.10 -20.43 -13.66
N SER A 59 -7.31 -20.92 -13.39
CA SER A 59 -8.28 -21.35 -14.40
C SER A 59 -9.13 -20.21 -14.99
N LEU A 60 -9.14 -19.01 -14.38
CA LEU A 60 -9.92 -17.88 -14.90
C LEU A 60 -9.45 -17.45 -16.29
N SER A 61 -10.40 -17.09 -17.15
CA SER A 61 -10.10 -16.50 -18.45
C SER A 61 -9.59 -15.05 -18.30
N ASN A 62 -8.82 -14.58 -19.28
CA ASN A 62 -8.36 -13.18 -19.27
C ASN A 62 -9.53 -12.18 -19.38
N ASN A 63 -10.63 -12.56 -20.05
CA ASN A 63 -11.82 -11.71 -20.13
C ASN A 63 -12.49 -11.55 -18.77
N THR A 64 -12.66 -12.67 -18.05
CA THR A 64 -13.18 -12.64 -16.68
C THR A 64 -12.30 -11.78 -15.77
N LEU A 65 -10.97 -11.90 -15.87
CA LEU A 65 -10.08 -11.05 -15.08
C LEU A 65 -10.26 -9.56 -15.39
N ARG A 66 -10.47 -9.19 -16.66
CA ARG A 66 -10.72 -7.80 -17.07
C ARG A 66 -12.07 -7.29 -16.55
N GLU A 67 -13.12 -8.08 -16.69
CA GLU A 67 -14.49 -7.73 -16.24
C GLU A 67 -14.53 -7.51 -14.73
N GLU A 68 -14.00 -8.46 -13.97
CA GLU A 68 -13.95 -8.40 -12.51
C GLU A 68 -13.06 -7.23 -12.05
N SER A 69 -11.88 -7.04 -12.65
CA SER A 69 -11.01 -5.92 -12.27
C SER A 69 -11.60 -4.55 -12.62
N LYS A 70 -12.43 -4.47 -13.67
CA LYS A 70 -13.19 -3.26 -14.00
C LYS A 70 -14.27 -3.00 -12.94
N GLU A 71 -15.00 -4.03 -12.51
CA GLU A 71 -15.97 -3.90 -11.42
C GLU A 71 -15.31 -3.43 -10.13
N LEU A 72 -14.12 -3.95 -9.79
CA LEU A 72 -13.35 -3.46 -8.65
C LEU A 72 -13.03 -1.96 -8.76
N PHE A 73 -12.68 -1.47 -9.96
CA PHE A 73 -12.47 -0.04 -10.14
C PHE A 73 -13.74 0.79 -9.97
N GLU A 74 -14.89 0.32 -10.49
CA GLU A 74 -16.17 0.99 -10.27
C GLU A 74 -16.55 1.04 -8.79
N ILE A 75 -16.33 -0.05 -8.04
CA ILE A 75 -16.51 -0.07 -6.58
C ILE A 75 -15.58 0.95 -5.91
N PHE A 76 -14.30 0.99 -6.29
CA PHE A 76 -13.35 1.95 -5.75
C PHE A 76 -13.81 3.39 -5.98
N LYS A 77 -14.31 3.69 -7.18
CA LYS A 77 -14.89 5.00 -7.53
C LYS A 77 -16.12 5.34 -6.69
N LEU A 78 -17.03 4.37 -6.48
CA LEU A 78 -18.23 4.56 -5.66
C LEU A 78 -17.91 4.82 -4.17
N LEU A 79 -16.82 4.24 -3.67
CA LEU A 79 -16.37 4.48 -2.30
C LEU A 79 -15.84 5.91 -2.11
N ASP A 80 -15.43 6.57 -3.20
CA ASP A 80 -15.05 7.97 -3.22
C ASP A 80 -13.92 8.31 -2.22
N TYR A 81 -12.89 7.46 -2.19
CA TYR A 81 -11.79 7.60 -1.25
C TYR A 81 -11.05 8.93 -1.36
N LYS A 82 -10.98 9.50 -2.57
CA LYS A 82 -10.41 10.83 -2.82
C LYS A 82 -10.99 11.90 -1.90
N ASN A 83 -12.27 11.80 -1.55
CA ASN A 83 -12.96 12.76 -0.68
C ASN A 83 -13.21 12.20 0.75
N LYS A 84 -12.95 10.92 1.00
CA LYS A 84 -13.24 10.22 2.27
C LYS A 84 -11.99 9.58 2.86
N TYR A 85 -11.06 10.41 3.30
CA TYR A 85 -9.76 9.96 3.80
C TYR A 85 -9.86 8.99 4.99
N GLU A 86 -10.83 9.16 5.89
CA GLU A 86 -11.05 8.22 6.99
C GLU A 86 -11.42 6.80 6.51
N GLU A 87 -12.20 6.70 5.43
CA GLU A 87 -12.56 5.41 4.81
C GLU A 87 -11.40 4.82 4.03
N TYR A 88 -10.56 5.67 3.44
CA TYR A 88 -9.39 5.30 2.67
C TYR A 88 -8.33 4.55 3.50
N GLU A 89 -8.20 4.91 4.78
CA GLU A 89 -7.33 4.22 5.73
C GLU A 89 -7.98 2.99 6.39
N LYS A 90 -9.29 2.79 6.22
CA LYS A 90 -9.98 1.61 6.77
C LYS A 90 -9.71 0.37 5.93
N LYS A 91 -9.51 -0.74 6.63
CA LYS A 91 -9.44 -2.08 6.05
C LYS A 91 -10.83 -2.52 5.58
N SER A 92 -11.04 -2.50 4.27
CA SER A 92 -12.33 -2.82 3.63
C SER A 92 -12.22 -3.75 2.42
N TRP A 93 -11.02 -3.95 1.88
CA TRP A 93 -10.81 -4.74 0.66
C TRP A 93 -10.36 -6.16 0.97
N HIS A 94 -10.90 -7.12 0.25
CA HIS A 94 -10.65 -8.53 0.52
C HIS A 94 -9.47 -9.08 -0.28
N SER A 95 -8.75 -10.04 0.29
CA SER A 95 -7.64 -10.68 -0.44
C SER A 95 -8.09 -11.36 -1.73
N TRP A 96 -9.34 -11.87 -1.76
CA TRP A 96 -9.96 -12.34 -3.00
C TRP A 96 -10.02 -11.27 -4.09
N GLN A 97 -10.40 -10.03 -3.75
CA GLN A 97 -10.44 -8.91 -4.71
C GLN A 97 -9.03 -8.54 -5.17
N ILE A 98 -8.07 -8.48 -4.24
CA ILE A 98 -6.67 -8.19 -4.57
C ILE A 98 -6.06 -9.25 -5.49
N SER A 99 -6.47 -10.53 -5.35
CA SER A 99 -6.01 -11.59 -6.24
C SER A 99 -6.34 -11.34 -7.71
N PHE A 100 -7.44 -10.64 -8.05
CA PHE A 100 -7.73 -10.24 -9.44
C PHE A 100 -6.68 -9.27 -9.98
N LEU A 101 -6.36 -8.22 -9.21
CA LEU A 101 -5.38 -7.21 -9.62
C LEU A 101 -3.97 -7.81 -9.75
N ILE A 102 -3.59 -8.72 -8.83
CA ILE A 102 -2.32 -9.44 -8.93
C ILE A 102 -2.32 -10.41 -10.12
N ALA A 103 -3.45 -11.06 -10.42
CA ALA A 103 -3.57 -11.92 -11.60
C ALA A 103 -3.43 -11.13 -12.90
N MET A 104 -4.02 -9.94 -12.98
CA MET A 104 -3.83 -9.00 -14.09
C MET A 104 -2.34 -8.69 -14.27
N TYR A 105 -1.64 -8.35 -13.18
CA TYR A 105 -0.20 -8.06 -13.24
C TYR A 105 0.63 -9.27 -13.68
N LYS A 106 0.39 -10.45 -13.08
CA LYS A 106 1.14 -11.68 -13.38
C LYS A 106 0.99 -12.13 -14.83
N ARG A 107 -0.19 -11.90 -15.42
CA ARG A 107 -0.50 -12.26 -16.81
C ARG A 107 -0.28 -11.11 -17.80
N ASP A 108 0.30 -10.00 -17.33
CA ASP A 108 0.63 -8.84 -18.14
C ASP A 108 -0.61 -8.24 -18.86
N ILE A 109 -1.77 -8.31 -18.21
CA ILE A 109 -3.06 -7.83 -18.74
C ILE A 109 -3.23 -6.35 -18.39
N GLU A 110 -3.60 -5.54 -19.37
CA GLU A 110 -3.88 -4.12 -19.19
C GLU A 110 -5.15 -3.88 -18.35
N LEU A 111 -5.01 -3.08 -17.30
CA LEU A 111 -6.12 -2.57 -16.49
C LEU A 111 -6.60 -1.23 -17.06
N PHE A 112 -7.82 -1.19 -17.57
CA PHE A 112 -8.41 0.02 -18.13
C PHE A 112 -9.06 0.85 -17.01
N LEU A 113 -8.49 2.02 -16.73
CA LEU A 113 -8.95 2.95 -15.69
C LEU A 113 -9.33 4.31 -16.31
N PRO A 114 -10.58 4.47 -16.80
CA PRO A 114 -11.01 5.75 -17.34
C PRO A 114 -11.08 6.81 -16.24
N ASN A 115 -10.71 8.05 -16.56
CA ASN A 115 -10.79 9.20 -15.66
C ASN A 115 -10.07 8.98 -14.31
N CYS A 116 -8.90 8.35 -14.32
CA CYS A 116 -8.14 8.06 -13.09
C CYS A 116 -7.83 9.31 -12.25
N ASN A 117 -7.70 10.49 -12.88
CA ASN A 117 -7.44 11.76 -12.20
C ASN A 117 -8.60 12.19 -11.28
N ASP A 118 -9.82 11.79 -11.61
CA ASP A 118 -11.01 12.13 -10.82
C ASP A 118 -11.21 11.17 -9.65
N VAL A 119 -10.65 9.96 -9.74
CA VAL A 119 -10.85 8.86 -8.80
C VAL A 119 -9.74 8.78 -7.75
N PHE A 120 -8.51 9.07 -8.15
CA PHE A 120 -7.34 8.90 -7.29
C PHE A 120 -6.89 10.19 -6.62
N HIS A 121 -6.21 10.05 -5.48
CA HIS A 121 -5.59 11.14 -4.75
C HIS A 121 -4.45 11.78 -5.57
N GLU A 122 -4.26 13.09 -5.44
CA GLU A 122 -3.18 13.78 -6.16
C GLU A 122 -1.78 13.25 -5.82
N GLU A 123 -1.57 12.80 -4.57
CA GLU A 123 -0.32 12.18 -4.14
C GLU A 123 0.07 11.00 -5.04
N ILE A 124 -0.88 10.11 -5.33
CA ILE A 124 -0.59 8.92 -6.14
C ILE A 124 -0.42 9.26 -7.63
N LEU A 125 -1.18 10.24 -8.14
CA LEU A 125 -1.10 10.66 -9.53
C LEU A 125 0.29 11.25 -9.87
N ASN A 126 0.88 11.95 -8.90
CA ASN A 126 2.19 12.58 -9.03
C ASN A 126 3.36 11.66 -8.71
N ASP A 127 3.10 10.45 -8.24
CA ASP A 127 4.13 9.52 -7.79
C ASP A 127 4.98 8.99 -8.96
N SER A 128 6.29 8.86 -8.76
CA SER A 128 7.19 8.28 -9.77
C SER A 128 6.92 6.79 -9.96
N LEU A 129 7.29 6.24 -11.13
CA LEU A 129 7.15 4.80 -11.35
C LEU A 129 7.98 4.01 -10.33
N GLU A 130 9.15 4.52 -9.93
CA GLU A 130 10.01 3.94 -8.91
C GLU A 130 9.32 3.89 -7.54
N ASN A 131 8.64 4.96 -7.11
CA ASN A 131 7.89 4.98 -5.86
C ASN A 131 6.76 3.94 -5.89
N LEU A 132 6.00 3.90 -6.99
CA LEU A 132 4.94 2.92 -7.17
C LEU A 132 5.47 1.48 -7.19
N GLN A 133 6.67 1.24 -7.75
CA GLN A 133 7.33 -0.07 -7.68
C GLN A 133 7.69 -0.47 -6.24
N ILE A 134 8.14 0.47 -5.41
CA ILE A 134 8.42 0.22 -3.99
C ILE A 134 7.13 -0.17 -3.26
N SER A 135 6.06 0.60 -3.46
CA SER A 135 4.74 0.29 -2.89
C SER A 135 4.22 -1.07 -3.34
N LEU A 136 4.33 -1.37 -4.64
CA LEU A 136 3.96 -2.67 -5.17
C LEU A 136 4.74 -3.80 -4.52
N LYS A 137 6.05 -3.63 -4.31
CA LYS A 137 6.89 -4.64 -3.65
C LYS A 137 6.37 -4.93 -2.24
N GLN A 138 6.00 -3.90 -1.48
CA GLN A 138 5.45 -4.06 -0.14
C GLN A 138 4.10 -4.81 -0.18
N ILE A 139 3.21 -4.45 -1.10
CA ILE A 139 1.91 -5.11 -1.29
C ILE A 139 2.11 -6.58 -1.66
N ILE A 140 3.02 -6.88 -2.58
CA ILE A 140 3.32 -8.24 -3.03
C ILE A 140 3.94 -9.08 -1.90
N GLU A 141 4.87 -8.54 -1.14
CA GLU A 141 5.47 -9.28 -0.02
C GLU A 141 4.46 -9.53 1.10
N LYS A 142 3.60 -8.56 1.41
CA LYS A 142 2.45 -8.75 2.31
C LYS A 142 1.52 -9.85 1.81
N TYR A 143 1.18 -9.82 0.52
CA TYR A 143 0.33 -10.83 -0.11
C TYR A 143 0.92 -12.24 0.03
N LYS A 144 2.20 -12.42 -0.35
CA LYS A 144 2.88 -13.72 -0.25
C LYS A 144 2.94 -14.26 1.17
N LYS A 145 3.13 -13.37 2.15
CA LYS A 145 3.30 -13.74 3.56
C LYS A 145 1.97 -14.14 4.21
N GLU A 146 0.90 -13.40 3.91
CA GLU A 146 -0.34 -13.45 4.70
C GLU A 146 -1.50 -14.12 3.96
N VAL A 147 -1.48 -14.16 2.62
CA VAL A 147 -2.55 -14.80 1.83
C VAL A 147 -2.31 -16.30 1.72
N GLN A 148 -3.21 -17.06 2.33
CA GLN A 148 -3.23 -18.52 2.21
C GLN A 148 -3.93 -18.93 0.90
N LYS A 149 -3.15 -19.01 -0.17
CA LYS A 149 -3.63 -19.31 -1.54
C LYS A 149 -4.43 -20.62 -1.68
N ASP A 150 -4.19 -21.59 -0.81
CA ASP A 150 -4.85 -22.90 -0.84
C ASP A 150 -6.24 -22.88 -0.17
N LYS A 151 -6.70 -21.72 0.32
CA LYS A 151 -7.98 -21.56 1.00
C LYS A 151 -9.10 -21.09 0.06
N SER A 152 -10.34 -21.28 0.51
CA SER A 152 -11.55 -20.92 -0.23
C SER A 152 -11.74 -19.41 -0.35
N LYS A 153 -12.57 -18.99 -1.32
CA LYS A 153 -13.02 -17.60 -1.48
C LYS A 153 -13.50 -17.00 -0.15
N ASP A 154 -14.36 -17.71 0.57
CA ASP A 154 -14.92 -17.23 1.86
C ASP A 154 -13.85 -16.93 2.90
N PHE A 155 -12.77 -17.73 2.94
CA PHE A 155 -11.64 -17.49 3.83
C PHE A 155 -10.85 -16.25 3.38
N LEU A 156 -10.59 -16.13 2.08
CA LEU A 156 -9.87 -15.00 1.49
C LEU A 156 -10.63 -13.68 1.60
N CYS A 157 -11.96 -13.74 1.76
CA CYS A 157 -12.79 -12.59 2.07
C CYS A 157 -12.71 -12.15 3.54
N LYS A 158 -12.33 -13.01 4.48
CA LYS A 158 -12.42 -12.69 5.91
C LYS A 158 -11.07 -12.50 6.60
N HIS A 159 -10.02 -13.13 6.10
CA HIS A 159 -8.77 -13.25 6.86
C HIS A 159 -7.87 -12.02 6.76
N LEU A 160 -7.46 -11.66 5.55
CA LEU A 160 -6.65 -10.48 5.31
C LEU A 160 -7.47 -9.43 4.57
N ILE A 161 -7.63 -8.30 5.23
CA ILE A 161 -8.34 -7.13 4.74
C ILE A 161 -7.33 -6.00 4.48
N TRP A 162 -7.45 -5.38 3.31
CA TRP A 162 -6.57 -4.39 2.74
C TRP A 162 -7.16 -2.99 2.87
N GLU A 163 -6.29 -2.01 3.01
CA GLU A 163 -6.66 -0.60 3.09
C GLU A 163 -6.87 -0.03 1.69
N GLY A 164 -7.77 0.95 1.54
CA GLY A 164 -8.03 1.62 0.26
C GLY A 164 -6.74 2.16 -0.38
N LYS A 165 -5.81 2.64 0.46
CA LYS A 165 -4.48 3.13 0.05
C LYS A 165 -3.56 2.10 -0.59
N GLU A 166 -3.70 0.84 -0.22
CA GLU A 166 -2.95 -0.26 -0.82
C GLU A 166 -3.55 -0.62 -2.18
N VAL A 167 -4.90 -0.62 -2.26
CA VAL A 167 -5.64 -0.91 -3.49
C VAL A 167 -5.40 0.16 -4.54
N GLU A 168 -5.46 1.43 -4.15
CA GLU A 168 -5.19 2.57 -5.04
C GLU A 168 -3.79 2.48 -5.66
N ARG A 169 -2.77 2.27 -4.83
CA ARG A 169 -1.37 2.09 -5.27
C ARG A 169 -1.23 0.96 -6.27
N LEU A 170 -1.89 -0.18 -6.02
CA LEU A 170 -1.86 -1.33 -6.91
C LEU A 170 -2.56 -1.04 -8.25
N MET A 171 -3.76 -0.47 -8.22
CA MET A 171 -4.52 -0.11 -9.43
C MET A 171 -3.75 0.91 -10.27
N TYR A 172 -3.26 1.99 -9.64
CA TYR A 172 -2.55 3.04 -10.35
C TYR A 172 -1.21 2.58 -10.91
N TYR A 173 -0.47 1.74 -10.18
CA TYR A 173 0.74 1.11 -10.71
C TYR A 173 0.43 0.32 -11.99
N LEU A 174 -0.61 -0.52 -11.98
CA LEU A 174 -0.96 -1.36 -13.13
C LEU A 174 -1.31 -0.55 -14.37
N TYR A 175 -2.02 0.56 -14.17
CA TYR A 175 -2.34 1.52 -15.22
C TYR A 175 -1.08 2.20 -15.76
N LYS A 176 -0.25 2.79 -14.88
CA LYS A 176 0.93 3.57 -15.27
C LYS A 176 2.02 2.71 -15.91
N TYR A 177 2.29 1.54 -15.34
CA TYR A 177 3.29 0.59 -15.85
C TYR A 177 3.05 0.25 -17.34
N LYS A 178 1.79 -0.03 -17.71
CA LYS A 178 1.44 -0.37 -19.09
C LYS A 178 1.56 0.82 -20.02
N ASN A 179 1.07 1.99 -19.64
CA ASN A 179 1.14 3.18 -20.48
C ASN A 179 2.59 3.63 -20.70
N THR A 180 3.43 3.65 -19.67
CA THR A 180 4.86 4.00 -19.82
C THR A 180 5.67 2.96 -20.60
N SER A 181 5.22 1.68 -20.64
CA SER A 181 5.88 0.65 -21.46
C SER A 181 5.56 0.78 -22.96
N LYS A 182 4.41 1.36 -23.32
CA LYS A 182 4.02 1.63 -24.70
C LYS A 182 4.82 2.79 -25.31
N ASP A 183 5.23 3.77 -24.51
CA ASP A 183 6.05 4.92 -24.95
C ASP A 183 7.53 4.57 -25.25
N LYS A 184 7.93 3.30 -25.07
CA LYS A 184 9.30 2.82 -25.29
C LYS A 184 9.43 1.89 -26.51
N LEU A 185 8.38 1.77 -27.32
CA LEU A 185 8.33 1.03 -28.59
C LEU A 185 8.14 2.01 -29.75
#